data_AF-A0A9P0CA82-F1
#
_entry.id   AF-A0A9P0CA82-F1
#
_cell.length_a   1.000
_cell.length_b   1.000
_cell.length_c   1.000
_cell.angle_alpha   90.00
_cell.angle_beta   90.00
_cell.angle_gamma   90.00
#
_symmetry.space_group_name_H-M   'P 1'
#
loop_
_entity.id
_entity.type
_entity.pdbx_description
1 polymer ?
#
loop_
_entity_poly.entity_id
_entity_poly.type
_entity_poly.pdbx_seq_one_letter_code
_entity_poly.pdbx_strand_id
1 'polypeptide(L)'
;MMASDGDLPDCSTLPSREYNWCDKKCTNENYDKKFTEDIHKTAKFGWAPTNAKKLQTEIYVNGSVAAGFTMYDDFRGYESVNSFGKEWGLQGLFKFPRGRNYYFIESLGIKVTPQL
;
A
#
# COMPACT_ATOMS: atom_id res chain seq x y z
N MET A 1 16.64 -1.19 11.83
CA MET A 1 15.17 -1.22 11.74
C MET A 1 14.69 -1.75 13.08
N MET A 2 13.64 -1.17 13.66
CA MET A 2 13.16 -1.54 15.01
C MET A 2 12.17 -2.71 14.87
N ALA A 3 12.32 -3.73 15.73
CA ALA A 3 11.39 -4.85 15.85
C ALA A 3 10.33 -4.49 16.91
N SER A 4 9.10 -4.96 16.74
CA SER A 4 8.03 -4.79 17.74
C SER A 4 8.21 -5.80 18.88
N ASP A 5 8.09 -5.34 20.13
CA ASP A 5 8.09 -6.19 21.34
C ASP A 5 6.71 -6.84 21.63
N GLY A 6 5.84 -6.98 20.64
CA GLY A 6 4.48 -7.49 20.79
C GLY A 6 4.14 -8.63 19.83
N ASP A 7 3.37 -9.60 20.30
CA ASP A 7 2.84 -10.69 19.47
C ASP A 7 1.93 -10.13 18.37
N LEU A 8 2.10 -10.62 17.14
CA LEU A 8 1.20 -10.30 16.03
C LEU A 8 -0.24 -10.75 16.36
N PRO A 9 -1.27 -9.99 15.97
CA PRO A 9 -2.64 -10.42 16.18
C PRO A 9 -2.92 -11.74 15.46
N ASP A 10 -3.60 -12.66 16.14
CA ASP A 10 -3.94 -13.97 15.58
C ASP A 10 -5.10 -13.86 14.56
N CYS A 11 -4.72 -13.66 13.31
CA CYS A 11 -5.66 -13.60 12.18
C CYS A 11 -6.38 -14.93 11.90
N SER A 12 -5.94 -16.07 12.46
CA SER A 12 -6.56 -17.38 12.20
C SER A 12 -7.93 -17.53 12.84
N THR A 13 -8.21 -16.72 13.86
CA THR A 13 -9.50 -16.68 14.56
C THR A 13 -10.55 -15.81 13.86
N LEU A 14 -10.14 -15.00 12.88
CA LEU A 14 -11.04 -14.14 12.14
C LEU A 14 -11.85 -14.97 11.14
N PRO A 15 -13.16 -14.69 10.96
CA PRO A 15 -13.96 -15.41 9.98
C PRO A 15 -13.37 -15.21 8.58
N SER A 16 -13.31 -16.30 7.81
CA SER A 16 -12.96 -16.21 6.40
C SER A 16 -13.98 -15.30 5.72
N ARG A 17 -13.52 -14.21 5.09
CA ARG A 17 -14.39 -13.39 4.25
C ARG A 17 -14.79 -14.21 3.02
N GLU A 18 -16.01 -14.73 3.01
CA GLU A 18 -16.62 -15.16 1.76
C GLU A 18 -16.86 -13.93 0.90
N TYR A 19 -16.12 -13.85 -0.20
CA TYR A 19 -16.27 -12.76 -1.17
C TYR A 19 -17.29 -13.18 -2.21
N ASN A 20 -18.49 -12.65 -2.14
CA ASN A 20 -19.38 -12.60 -3.29
C ASN A 20 -18.74 -11.67 -4.33
N TRP A 21 -18.47 -12.22 -5.52
CA TRP A 21 -17.60 -11.58 -6.48
C TRP A 21 -18.26 -10.33 -7.10
N CYS A 22 -17.71 -9.16 -6.80
CA CYS A 22 -17.96 -7.89 -7.49
C CYS A 22 -19.41 -7.36 -7.45
N ASP A 23 -19.92 -7.09 -6.25
CA ASP A 23 -21.17 -6.33 -6.07
C ASP A 23 -21.02 -4.91 -6.63
N LYS A 24 -21.86 -4.56 -7.61
CA LYS A 24 -21.90 -3.22 -8.23
C LYS A 24 -22.80 -2.24 -7.46
N LYS A 25 -22.66 -2.23 -6.14
CA LYS A 25 -23.45 -1.41 -5.21
C LYS A 25 -22.55 -0.88 -4.09
N CYS A 26 -22.72 0.39 -3.71
CA CYS A 26 -22.08 0.94 -2.51
C CYS A 26 -22.69 0.30 -1.26
N THR A 27 -21.86 -0.01 -0.26
CA THR A 27 -22.28 -0.71 0.97
C THR A 27 -22.87 0.21 2.04
N ASN A 28 -22.57 1.51 1.98
CA ASN A 28 -23.09 2.50 2.91
C ASN A 28 -24.47 3.01 2.42
N GLU A 29 -25.53 2.75 3.17
CA GLU A 29 -26.90 3.16 2.82
C GLU A 29 -27.13 4.67 2.86
N ASN A 30 -26.34 5.40 3.65
CA ASN A 30 -26.37 6.86 3.73
C ASN A 30 -25.51 7.53 2.64
N TYR A 31 -25.05 6.77 1.65
CA TYR A 31 -24.24 7.29 0.56
C TYR A 31 -25.10 7.60 -0.66
N ASP A 32 -25.24 8.89 -0.95
CA ASP A 32 -26.22 9.36 -1.94
C ASP A 32 -25.84 9.07 -3.40
N LYS A 33 -24.56 8.79 -3.69
CA LYS A 33 -24.09 8.50 -5.05
C LYS A 33 -24.27 7.02 -5.39
N LYS A 34 -24.70 6.75 -6.62
CA LYS A 34 -24.72 5.39 -7.16
C LYS A 34 -23.31 4.88 -7.38
N PHE A 35 -23.11 3.56 -7.31
CA PHE A 35 -21.84 2.91 -7.59
C PHE A 35 -21.21 3.38 -8.91
N THR A 36 -22.00 3.50 -9.98
CA THR A 36 -21.52 3.94 -11.31
C THR A 36 -21.07 5.40 -11.35
N GLU A 37 -21.57 6.23 -10.45
CA GLU A 37 -21.25 7.66 -10.34
C GLU A 37 -20.02 7.89 -9.47
N ASP A 38 -19.61 6.88 -8.70
CA ASP A 38 -18.45 6.93 -7.79
C ASP A 38 -17.24 6.15 -8.32
N ILE A 39 -17.23 5.83 -9.61
CA ILE A 39 -16.07 5.24 -10.28
C ILE A 39 -15.07 6.34 -10.61
N HIS A 40 -13.98 6.40 -9.84
CA HIS A 40 -12.84 7.29 -10.10
C HIS A 40 -11.82 6.61 -11.01
N LYS A 41 -11.46 7.26 -12.12
CA LYS A 41 -10.58 6.70 -13.15
C LYS A 41 -9.22 7.40 -13.16
N THR A 42 -8.22 6.71 -13.69
CA THR A 42 -6.90 7.28 -13.94
C THR A 42 -6.79 7.67 -15.41
N ALA A 43 -6.17 8.81 -15.69
CA ALA A 43 -5.89 9.24 -17.06
C ALA A 43 -4.68 8.48 -17.63
N LYS A 44 -3.68 8.21 -16.79
CA LYS A 44 -2.44 7.53 -17.17
C LYS A 44 -1.94 6.65 -16.03
N PHE A 45 -1.31 5.53 -16.39
CA PHE A 45 -0.50 4.71 -15.49
C PHE A 45 0.87 4.48 -16.11
N GLY A 46 1.88 4.22 -15.29
CA GLY A 46 3.20 3.87 -15.79
C GLY A 46 4.16 3.45 -14.69
N TRP A 47 5.36 3.05 -15.11
CA TRP A 47 6.44 2.68 -14.19
C TRP A 47 7.04 3.92 -13.53
N ALA A 48 7.23 3.84 -12.22
CA ALA A 48 7.99 4.84 -11.48
C ALA A 48 9.51 4.66 -11.77
N PRO A 49 10.31 5.73 -11.62
CA PRO A 49 11.75 5.63 -11.80
C PRO A 49 12.40 4.67 -10.78
N THR A 50 13.34 3.85 -11.22
CA THR A 50 14.08 2.92 -10.34
C THR A 50 15.33 3.54 -9.69
N ASN A 51 15.61 4.80 -9.99
CA ASN A 51 16.68 5.55 -9.35
C ASN A 51 16.12 6.33 -8.16
N ALA A 52 16.69 6.15 -6.97
CA ALA A 52 16.21 6.77 -5.74
C ALA A 52 16.04 8.30 -5.84
N LYS A 53 16.97 9.03 -6.49
CA LYS A 53 16.86 10.50 -6.62
C LYS A 53 15.69 10.88 -7.54
N LYS A 54 15.53 10.18 -8.67
CA LYS A 54 14.40 10.41 -9.58
C LYS A 54 13.06 10.02 -8.95
N LEU A 55 13.05 8.95 -8.16
CA LEU A 55 11.86 8.49 -7.43
C LEU A 55 11.43 9.50 -6.36
N GLN A 56 12.39 10.11 -5.65
CA GLN A 56 12.10 11.20 -4.72
C GLN A 56 11.49 12.40 -5.44
N THR A 57 12.01 12.78 -6.62
CA THR A 57 11.43 13.86 -7.42
C THR A 57 10.02 13.53 -7.87
N GLU A 58 9.77 12.29 -8.33
CA GLU A 58 8.42 11.83 -8.68
C GLU A 58 7.45 11.98 -7.51
N ILE A 59 7.83 11.49 -6.31
CA ILE A 59 6.99 11.57 -5.12
C ILE A 59 6.73 13.02 -4.71
N TYR A 60 7.74 13.87 -4.79
CA TYR A 60 7.62 15.28 -4.42
C TYR A 60 6.70 16.06 -5.37
N VAL A 61 6.79 15.81 -6.68
CA VAL A 61 6.06 16.58 -7.70
C VAL A 61 4.65 16.02 -7.95
N ASN A 62 4.50 14.70 -7.97
CA ASN A 62 3.28 14.03 -8.42
C ASN A 62 2.55 13.25 -7.31
N GLY A 63 3.14 13.16 -6.11
CA GLY A 63 2.58 12.42 -4.98
C GLY A 63 3.01 10.95 -4.93
N SER A 64 2.44 10.22 -3.97
CA SER A 64 2.84 8.86 -3.64
C SER A 64 2.78 7.88 -4.82
N VAL A 65 3.69 6.91 -4.81
CA VAL A 65 3.69 5.76 -5.74
C VAL A 65 3.34 4.48 -4.99
N ALA A 66 2.80 3.49 -5.69
CA ALA A 66 2.71 2.13 -5.17
C ALA A 66 4.01 1.40 -5.46
N ALA A 67 4.60 0.72 -4.47
CA ALA A 67 5.85 -0.03 -4.64
C ALA A 67 5.69 -1.47 -4.15
N GLY A 68 6.34 -2.41 -4.85
CA GLY A 68 6.49 -3.79 -4.42
C GLY A 68 7.90 -4.04 -3.87
N PHE A 69 8.00 -4.94 -2.91
CA PHE A 69 9.25 -5.42 -2.34
C PHE A 69 9.14 -6.90 -1.98
N THR A 70 10.28 -7.56 -1.82
CA THR A 70 10.32 -8.98 -1.43
C THR A 70 10.30 -9.10 0.09
N MET A 71 9.31 -9.82 0.61
CA MET A 71 9.20 -10.13 2.03
C MET A 71 9.96 -11.43 2.34
N TYR A 72 10.90 -11.36 3.28
CA TYR A 72 11.64 -12.51 3.79
C TYR A 72 11.15 -12.89 5.19
N ASP A 73 11.52 -14.07 5.69
CA ASP A 73 11.03 -14.57 6.98
C ASP A 73 11.39 -13.67 8.17
N ASP A 74 12.58 -13.08 8.12
CA ASP A 74 13.05 -12.09 9.09
C ASP A 74 12.15 -10.84 9.08
N PHE A 75 11.57 -10.48 7.92
CA PHE A 75 10.65 -9.35 7.76
C PHE A 75 9.42 -9.43 8.67
N ARG A 76 9.00 -10.63 9.09
CA ARG A 76 7.85 -10.81 10.00
C ARG A 76 8.04 -10.17 11.38
N GLY A 77 9.28 -9.99 11.81
CA GLY A 77 9.62 -9.29 13.05
C GLY A 77 9.78 -7.77 12.91
N TYR A 78 9.65 -7.21 11.70
CA TYR A 78 9.89 -5.79 11.47
C TYR A 78 8.58 -4.99 11.37
N GLU A 79 8.55 -3.86 12.08
CA GLU A 79 7.47 -2.88 12.10
C GLU A 79 7.43 -2.06 10.81
N SER A 80 6.32 -2.13 10.03
CA SER A 80 6.50 -1.88 8.60
C SER A 80 5.33 -1.51 7.64
N VAL A 81 4.92 -0.24 7.42
CA VAL A 81 3.80 0.25 6.54
C VAL A 81 3.11 -0.86 5.76
N ASN A 82 2.04 -1.38 6.33
CA ASN A 82 1.32 -2.47 5.72
C ASN A 82 -0.16 -2.25 5.93
N SER A 83 -0.97 -2.97 5.19
CA SER A 83 -2.42 -3.02 5.35
C SER A 83 -2.82 -3.81 6.62
N PHE A 84 -1.97 -3.80 7.66
CA PHE A 84 -2.06 -4.60 8.89
C PHE A 84 -2.61 -3.82 10.09
N GLY A 85 -3.27 -2.68 9.82
CA GLY A 85 -3.84 -1.82 10.85
C GLY A 85 -2.84 -0.80 11.41
N LYS A 86 -3.36 0.13 12.21
CA LYS A 86 -2.59 1.23 12.79
C LYS A 86 -1.76 0.82 14.00
N GLU A 87 -2.17 -0.26 14.66
CA GLU A 87 -1.50 -0.79 15.86
C GLU A 87 -0.12 -1.37 15.57
N TRP A 88 0.14 -1.68 14.31
CA TRP A 88 1.37 -2.33 13.92
C TRP A 88 2.41 -1.33 13.40
N GLY A 89 3.64 -1.49 13.86
CA GLY A 89 4.75 -0.62 13.51
C GLY A 89 4.63 0.83 13.93
N LEU A 90 5.18 1.74 13.12
CA LEU A 90 5.16 3.18 13.41
C LEU A 90 3.80 3.79 13.09
N GLN A 91 2.76 3.45 13.85
CA GLN A 91 1.36 3.83 13.60
C GLN A 91 0.85 3.34 12.24
N GLY A 92 1.13 2.09 11.89
CA GLY A 92 0.87 1.52 10.58
C GLY A 92 1.94 1.87 9.54
N LEU A 93 3.17 2.28 9.94
CA LEU A 93 4.27 2.68 9.04
C LEU A 93 5.64 1.97 9.27
N PHE A 94 6.52 1.93 8.24
CA PHE A 94 7.94 1.45 8.19
C PHE A 94 8.84 2.56 7.72
N LYS A 95 10.14 2.37 7.95
CA LYS A 95 11.20 2.96 7.12
C LYS A 95 12.11 1.89 6.53
N PHE A 96 12.34 1.96 5.21
CA PHE A 96 13.42 1.24 4.53
C PHE A 96 14.67 2.13 4.39
N PRO A 97 15.89 1.55 4.38
CA PRO A 97 17.07 2.23 3.89
C PRO A 97 16.89 2.58 2.40
N ARG A 98 16.96 3.87 2.08
CA ARG A 98 16.84 4.39 0.70
C ARG A 98 18.18 4.35 -0.04
N GLY A 99 18.13 4.18 -1.35
CA GLY A 99 19.27 4.32 -2.27
C GLY A 99 20.12 3.06 -2.41
N ARG A 100 19.68 1.95 -1.84
CA ARG A 100 20.36 0.65 -1.91
C ARG A 100 19.51 -0.44 -2.56
N ASN A 101 18.30 -0.09 -3.00
CA ASN A 101 17.32 -1.04 -3.51
C ASN A 101 17.12 -2.27 -2.57
N TYR A 102 17.06 -2.02 -1.26
CA TYR A 102 16.94 -3.08 -0.26
C TYR A 102 15.60 -3.81 -0.45
N TYR A 103 15.64 -5.14 -0.46
CA TYR A 103 14.50 -6.00 -0.83
C TYR A 103 13.78 -5.59 -2.13
N PHE A 104 14.51 -5.00 -3.07
CA PHE A 104 14.00 -4.56 -4.37
C PHE A 104 12.91 -3.46 -4.33
N ILE A 105 12.79 -2.72 -3.23
CA ILE A 105 11.75 -1.68 -3.04
C ILE A 105 11.82 -0.54 -4.08
N GLU A 106 12.97 -0.32 -4.71
CA GLU A 106 13.17 0.70 -5.75
C GLU A 106 13.08 0.11 -7.16
N SER A 107 12.85 -1.21 -7.31
CA SER A 107 12.76 -1.89 -8.61
C SER A 107 11.36 -1.90 -9.21
N LEU A 108 10.32 -1.98 -8.37
CA LEU A 108 8.94 -2.16 -8.81
C LEU A 108 8.06 -1.05 -8.24
N GLY A 109 7.98 0.06 -8.95
CA GLY A 109 7.09 1.17 -8.60
C GLY A 109 6.09 1.47 -9.72
N ILE A 110 4.84 1.75 -9.34
CA ILE A 110 3.77 2.18 -10.23
C ILE A 110 3.35 3.59 -9.84
N LYS A 111 3.27 4.47 -10.84
CA LYS A 111 2.71 5.81 -10.71
C LYS A 111 1.43 5.94 -11.53
N VAL A 112 0.53 6.78 -11.05
CA VAL A 112 -0.75 7.05 -11.69
C VAL A 112 -0.99 8.56 -11.76
N THR A 113 -1.60 9.00 -12.85
CA THR A 113 -2.13 10.36 -12.99
C THR A 113 -3.65 10.27 -12.93
N PRO A 114 -4.31 10.90 -11.95
CA PRO A 114 -5.78 10.92 -11.87
C PRO A 114 -6.40 11.49 -13.15
N GLN A 115 -7.57 10.96 -13.53
CA GLN A 115 -8.42 11.62 -14.52
C GLN A 115 -9.18 12.73 -13.78
N LEU A 116 -8.86 13.98 -14.10
CA LEU A 116 -9.57 15.16 -13.60
C LEU A 116 -10.93 15.31 -14.28
#